data_AF-A0A926UK96-F1
#
_entry.id   AF-A0A926UK96-F1
#
_cell.length_a   1.000
_cell.length_b   1.000
_cell.length_c   1.000
_cell.angle_alpha   90.00
_cell.angle_beta   90.00
_cell.angle_gamma   90.00
#
_symmetry.space_group_name_H-M   'P 1'
#
loop_
_entity.id
_entity.type
_entity.pdbx_description
1 polymer ?
#
loop_
_entity_poly.entity_id
_entity_poly.type
_entity_poly.pdbx_seq_one_letter_code
_entity_poly.pdbx_strand_id
1 'polypeptide(L)'
;MFKTSRFRELKSRLYNEKDLSKVWGFYMDNFTDYEEFTKLGERTTHSLIEQVVPVLSRQMLNEDSHNLRLILIPEYNFIHGTFMVKNSIGGVMYFENSLKGMVAISDFPPSNMVKYSRFTGEPIDPNTLNGNPLN
;
A
#
# COMPACT_ATOMS: atom_id res chain seq x y z
N MET A 1 1.06 -20.97 -12.68
CA MET A 1 1.68 -20.80 -11.34
C MET A 1 2.35 -19.45 -11.34
N PHE A 2 1.74 -18.50 -10.63
CA PHE A 2 2.25 -17.14 -10.56
C PHE A 2 3.67 -17.14 -9.97
N LYS A 3 4.62 -16.43 -10.60
CA LYS A 3 6.03 -16.58 -10.25
C LYS A 3 6.33 -15.91 -8.90
N THR A 4 6.75 -16.70 -7.91
CA THR A 4 7.31 -16.26 -6.61
C THR A 4 8.36 -15.16 -6.75
N SER A 5 9.11 -15.12 -7.86
CA SER A 5 10.09 -14.06 -8.14
C SER A 5 9.49 -12.66 -8.21
N ARG A 6 8.24 -12.51 -8.67
CA ARG A 6 7.56 -11.21 -8.76
C ARG A 6 7.25 -10.63 -7.38
N PHE A 7 6.76 -11.45 -6.44
CA PHE A 7 6.52 -11.01 -5.07
C PHE A 7 7.81 -10.63 -4.35
N ARG A 8 8.89 -11.40 -4.56
CA ARG A 8 10.21 -11.06 -4.01
C ARG A 8 10.72 -9.72 -4.52
N GLU A 9 10.55 -9.48 -5.82
CA GLU A 9 10.93 -8.21 -6.45
C GLU A 9 10.08 -7.04 -5.95
N LEU A 10 8.75 -7.21 -5.87
CA LEU A 10 7.85 -6.18 -5.32
C LEU A 10 8.23 -5.82 -3.88
N LYS A 11 8.49 -6.83 -3.04
CA LYS A 11 8.93 -6.64 -1.65
C LYS A 11 10.26 -5.89 -1.59
N SER A 12 11.24 -6.26 -2.42
CA SER A 12 12.54 -5.58 -2.51
C SER A 12 12.37 -4.11 -2.91
N ARG A 13 11.56 -3.82 -3.93
CA ARG A 13 11.26 -2.46 -4.40
C ARG A 13 10.59 -1.64 -3.32
N LEU A 14 9.59 -2.20 -2.64
CA LEU A 14 8.91 -1.53 -1.53
C LEU A 14 9.87 -1.15 -0.40
N TYR A 15 10.93 -1.95 -0.18
CA TYR A 15 11.91 -1.68 0.87
C TYR A 15 12.94 -0.61 0.47
N ASN A 16 13.43 -0.69 -0.77
CA ASN A 16 14.67 -0.03 -1.17
C ASN A 16 14.50 1.15 -2.13
N GLU A 17 13.42 1.15 -2.92
CA GLU A 17 13.22 2.16 -3.95
C GLU A 17 12.89 3.52 -3.31
N LYS A 18 13.47 4.60 -3.82
CA LYS A 18 13.14 5.96 -3.33
C LYS A 18 11.93 6.53 -4.07
N ASP A 19 11.81 6.19 -5.33
CA ASP A 19 10.70 6.61 -6.17
C ASP A 19 9.52 5.63 -6.08
N LEU A 20 8.52 6.01 -5.28
CA LEU A 20 7.34 5.17 -5.03
C LEU A 20 6.51 4.91 -6.30
N SER A 21 6.58 5.79 -7.31
CA SER A 21 5.86 5.58 -8.57
C SER A 21 6.35 4.31 -9.29
N LYS A 22 7.65 3.98 -9.19
CA LYS A 22 8.22 2.75 -9.76
C LYS A 22 7.77 1.50 -9.03
N VAL A 23 7.54 1.60 -7.73
CA VAL A 23 7.01 0.49 -6.93
C VAL A 23 5.56 0.22 -7.34
N TRP A 24 4.75 1.28 -7.40
CA TRP A 24 3.35 1.19 -7.80
C TRP A 24 3.18 0.71 -9.24
N GLY A 25 3.95 1.28 -10.18
CA GLY A 25 3.93 0.86 -11.59
C GLY A 25 4.30 -0.60 -11.75
N PHE A 26 5.35 -1.08 -11.06
CA PHE A 26 5.69 -2.50 -11.07
C PHE A 26 4.54 -3.38 -10.57
N TYR A 27 3.83 -2.96 -9.52
CA TYR A 27 2.67 -3.69 -9.02
C TYR A 27 1.53 -3.74 -10.06
N MET A 28 1.18 -2.62 -10.68
CA MET A 28 0.15 -2.58 -11.71
C MET A 28 0.52 -3.48 -12.91
N ASP A 29 1.72 -3.31 -13.47
CA ASP A 29 2.17 -4.02 -14.67
C ASP A 29 2.30 -5.54 -14.49
N ASN A 30 2.52 -6.01 -13.25
CA ASN A 30 2.88 -7.41 -12.99
C ASN A 30 1.80 -8.21 -12.25
N PHE A 31 0.78 -7.56 -11.68
CA PHE A 31 -0.20 -8.23 -10.81
C PHE A 31 -1.65 -7.95 -11.20
N THR A 32 -2.06 -6.70 -11.44
CA THR A 32 -3.50 -6.35 -11.49
C THR A 32 -4.26 -6.91 -12.69
N ASP A 33 -3.57 -7.19 -13.80
CA ASP A 33 -4.18 -7.70 -15.03
C ASP A 33 -4.16 -9.24 -15.14
N TYR A 34 -3.61 -9.94 -14.15
CA TYR A 34 -3.48 -11.40 -14.20
C TYR A 34 -4.63 -12.06 -13.44
N GLU A 35 -5.51 -12.77 -14.16
CA GLU A 35 -6.64 -13.51 -13.58
C GLU A 35 -6.21 -14.52 -12.50
N GLU A 36 -5.01 -15.08 -12.62
CA GLU A 36 -4.41 -15.93 -11.59
C GLU A 36 -4.25 -15.19 -10.26
N PHE A 37 -3.84 -13.92 -10.28
CA PHE A 37 -3.65 -13.10 -9.08
C PHE A 37 -4.98 -12.83 -8.36
N THR A 38 -6.06 -12.61 -9.11
CA THR A 38 -7.40 -12.40 -8.54
C THR A 38 -7.97 -13.66 -7.89
N LYS A 39 -7.56 -14.85 -8.34
CA LYS A 39 -8.01 -16.15 -7.79
C LYS A 39 -7.20 -16.63 -6.58
N LEU A 40 -6.00 -16.08 -6.37
CA LEU A 40 -5.12 -16.45 -5.25
C LEU A 40 -5.53 -15.80 -3.92
N GLY A 41 -6.38 -14.79 -3.97
CA GLY A 41 -6.72 -13.97 -2.82
C GLY A 41 -8.07 -14.27 -2.20
N GLU A 42 -8.16 -14.07 -0.89
CA GLU A 42 -9.42 -14.11 -0.15
C GLU A 42 -9.73 -12.76 0.49
N ARG A 43 -11.02 -12.44 0.66
CA ARG A 43 -11.41 -11.20 1.34
C ARG A 43 -10.95 -11.24 2.79
N THR A 44 -10.37 -10.13 3.25
CA THR A 44 -9.88 -10.01 4.63
C THR A 44 -10.23 -8.65 5.23
N THR A 45 -10.00 -8.53 6.54
CA THR A 45 -9.84 -7.27 7.27
C THR A 45 -8.42 -7.20 7.84
N HIS A 46 -7.94 -6.00 8.17
CA HIS A 46 -6.63 -5.86 8.83
C HIS A 46 -6.54 -4.54 9.60
N SER A 47 -6.46 -4.64 10.93
CA SER A 47 -6.60 -3.51 11.85
C SER A 47 -5.63 -2.35 11.59
N LEU A 48 -4.36 -2.64 11.29
CA LEU A 48 -3.37 -1.60 10.94
C LEU A 48 -3.78 -0.85 9.67
N ILE A 49 -4.20 -1.57 8.63
CA ILE A 49 -4.51 -0.98 7.33
C ILE A 49 -5.78 -0.12 7.45
N GLU A 50 -6.78 -0.62 8.18
CA GLU A 50 -8.02 0.10 8.49
C GLU A 50 -7.78 1.41 9.26
N GLN A 51 -6.72 1.49 10.06
CA GLN A 51 -6.33 2.71 10.76
C GLN A 51 -5.46 3.64 9.92
N VAL A 52 -4.50 3.08 9.17
CA VAL A 52 -3.52 3.86 8.41
C VAL A 52 -4.13 4.49 7.17
N VAL A 53 -5.00 3.79 6.43
CA VAL A 53 -5.55 4.29 5.16
C VAL A 53 -6.34 5.60 5.36
N PRO A 54 -7.24 5.76 6.35
CA PRO A 54 -7.89 7.04 6.62
C PRO A 54 -6.90 8.16 6.98
N VAL A 55 -5.90 7.87 7.81
CA VAL A 55 -4.87 8.86 8.20
C VAL A 55 -4.11 9.36 6.98
N LEU A 56 -3.62 8.45 6.15
CA LEU A 56 -2.88 8.77 4.94
C LEU A 56 -3.74 9.50 3.90
N SER A 57 -5.02 9.14 3.79
CA SER A 57 -5.97 9.82 2.92
C SER A 57 -6.17 11.28 3.35
N ARG A 58 -6.33 11.53 4.65
CA ARG A 58 -6.43 12.88 5.20
C ARG A 58 -5.15 13.67 4.96
N GLN A 59 -3.99 13.08 5.18
CA GLN A 59 -2.71 13.76 4.93
C GLN A 59 -2.51 14.13 3.45
N MET A 60 -2.92 13.25 2.54
CA MET A 60 -2.70 13.44 1.10
C MET A 60 -3.77 14.34 0.46
N LEU A 61 -5.03 14.26 0.88
CA LEU A 61 -6.16 14.89 0.19
C LEU A 61 -7.12 15.67 1.12
N ASN A 62 -6.79 15.80 2.41
CA ASN A 62 -7.63 16.40 3.45
C ASN A 62 -9.02 15.73 3.60
N GLU A 63 -9.11 14.43 3.34
CA GLU A 63 -10.37 13.68 3.37
C GLU A 63 -10.21 12.24 3.83
N ASP A 64 -11.30 11.68 4.34
CA ASP A 64 -11.34 10.29 4.76
C ASP A 64 -11.52 9.33 3.59
N SER A 65 -10.87 8.17 3.72
CA SER A 65 -11.14 7.03 2.86
C SER A 65 -12.45 6.35 3.23
N HIS A 66 -13.12 5.80 2.23
CA HIS A 66 -14.29 4.96 2.39
C HIS A 66 -14.24 3.77 1.42
N ASN A 67 -15.13 2.80 1.61
CA ASN A 67 -15.23 1.59 0.78
C ASN A 67 -13.93 0.79 0.67
N LEU A 68 -13.16 0.70 1.76
CA LEU A 68 -11.96 -0.13 1.81
C LEU A 68 -12.32 -1.61 1.58
N ARG A 69 -11.64 -2.24 0.62
CA ARG A 69 -11.76 -3.67 0.32
C ARG A 69 -10.38 -4.29 0.30
N LEU A 70 -10.13 -5.23 1.18
CA LEU A 70 -8.85 -5.91 1.31
C LEU A 70 -8.94 -7.36 0.85
N ILE A 71 -7.86 -7.81 0.24
CA ILE A 71 -7.64 -9.16 -0.24
C ILE A 71 -6.29 -9.62 0.33
N LEU A 72 -6.29 -10.74 1.04
CA LEU A 72 -5.09 -11.43 1.51
C LEU A 72 -4.69 -12.48 0.48
N ILE A 73 -3.40 -12.56 0.19
CA ILE A 73 -2.77 -13.66 -0.53
C ILE A 73 -1.92 -14.45 0.49
N PRO A 74 -2.46 -15.54 1.07
CA PRO A 74 -1.85 -16.19 2.23
C PRO A 74 -0.42 -16.68 1.99
N GLU A 75 -0.14 -17.25 0.82
CA GLU A 75 1.18 -17.79 0.45
C GLU A 75 2.32 -16.76 0.59
N TYR A 76 2.00 -15.47 0.41
CA TYR A 76 2.98 -14.39 0.39
C TYR A 76 2.88 -13.45 1.60
N ASN A 77 1.95 -13.68 2.53
CA ASN A 77 1.57 -12.73 3.60
C ASN A 77 1.40 -11.31 3.05
N PHE A 78 0.73 -11.23 1.91
CA PHE A 78 0.58 -10.00 1.14
C PHE A 78 -0.89 -9.61 1.13
N ILE A 79 -1.17 -8.43 1.65
CA ILE A 79 -2.50 -7.84 1.61
C ILE A 79 -2.47 -6.71 0.59
N HIS A 80 -3.46 -6.68 -0.28
CA HIS A 80 -3.69 -5.54 -1.15
C HIS A 80 -5.16 -5.17 -1.15
N GLY A 81 -5.47 -3.98 -1.65
CA GLY A 81 -6.84 -3.54 -1.66
C GLY A 81 -7.05 -2.22 -2.36
N THR A 82 -8.33 -1.87 -2.47
CA THR A 82 -8.78 -0.62 -3.05
C THR A 82 -9.65 0.13 -2.06
N PHE A 83 -9.67 1.45 -2.16
CA PHE A 83 -10.54 2.33 -1.41
C PHE A 83 -10.86 3.58 -2.23
N MET A 84 -11.77 4.40 -1.74
CA MET A 84 -12.18 5.65 -2.39
C MET A 84 -11.87 6.83 -1.48
N VAL A 85 -11.49 7.97 -2.06
CA VAL A 85 -11.32 9.26 -1.36
C VAL A 85 -11.84 10.34 -2.31
N LYS A 86 -12.92 11.06 -1.96
CA LYS A 86 -13.62 11.96 -2.89
C LYS A 86 -13.91 11.27 -4.23
N ASN A 87 -13.39 11.86 -5.32
CA ASN A 87 -13.46 11.39 -6.70
C ASN A 87 -12.11 10.80 -7.14
N SER A 88 -11.41 10.14 -6.22
CA SER A 88 -10.11 9.52 -6.46
C SER A 88 -10.17 8.07 -5.98
N ILE A 89 -9.47 7.19 -6.69
CA ILE A 89 -9.33 5.79 -6.33
C ILE A 89 -7.98 5.58 -5.65
N GLY A 90 -8.02 4.89 -4.51
CA GLY A 90 -6.87 4.52 -3.72
C GLY A 90 -6.57 3.04 -3.87
N GLY A 91 -5.29 2.72 -3.90
CA GLY A 91 -4.77 1.37 -3.78
C GLY A 91 -3.85 1.26 -2.56
N VAL A 92 -3.92 0.12 -1.87
CA VAL A 92 -3.04 -0.21 -0.75
C VAL A 92 -2.39 -1.55 -0.96
N MET A 93 -1.15 -1.69 -0.53
CA MET A 93 -0.43 -2.96 -0.47
C MET A 93 0.41 -3.05 0.80
N TYR A 94 0.52 -4.22 1.38
CA TYR A 94 1.17 -4.47 2.66
C TYR A 94 1.72 -5.89 2.74
N PHE A 95 2.98 -6.03 3.12
CA PHE A 95 3.60 -7.32 3.43
C PHE A 95 3.69 -7.49 4.94
N GLU A 96 2.86 -8.36 5.52
CA GLU A 96 2.78 -8.55 6.97
C GLU A 96 4.13 -9.04 7.54
N ASN A 97 4.80 -9.94 6.82
CA ASN A 97 6.08 -10.50 7.24
C ASN A 97 7.23 -9.48 7.32
N SER A 98 7.09 -8.30 6.70
CA SER A 98 8.07 -7.21 6.78
C SER A 98 7.50 -5.95 7.39
N LEU A 99 6.23 -5.97 7.81
CA LEU A 99 5.50 -4.83 8.36
C LEU A 99 5.61 -3.57 7.52
N LYS A 100 5.70 -3.69 6.18
CA LYS A 100 5.84 -2.53 5.28
C LYS A 100 4.72 -2.50 4.27
N GLY A 101 4.21 -1.30 4.05
CA GLY A 101 3.15 -1.07 3.09
C GLY A 101 3.28 0.25 2.36
N MET A 102 2.41 0.41 1.38
CA MET A 102 2.30 1.60 0.57
C MET A 102 0.86 1.86 0.22
N VAL A 103 0.53 3.14 0.13
CA VAL A 103 -0.72 3.65 -0.43
C VAL A 103 -0.39 4.47 -1.69
N ALA A 104 -1.21 4.32 -2.72
CA ALA A 104 -1.25 5.18 -3.88
C ALA A 104 -2.68 5.72 -4.05
N ILE A 105 -2.85 7.02 -4.28
CA ILE A 105 -4.17 7.62 -4.59
C ILE A 105 -4.05 8.37 -5.91
N SER A 106 -4.84 7.93 -6.89
CA SER A 106 -4.90 8.55 -8.22
C SER A 106 -6.25 9.25 -8.41
N ASP A 107 -6.21 10.46 -8.93
CA ASP A 107 -7.41 11.15 -9.39
C ASP A 107 -8.00 10.48 -10.63
N PHE A 108 -9.31 10.63 -10.82
CA PHE A 108 -9.92 10.36 -12.12
C PHE A 108 -9.60 11.50 -13.12
N PRO A 109 -9.67 11.24 -14.44
CA PRO A 109 -9.46 12.24 -15.47
C PRO A 109 -10.25 13.55 -15.21
N PRO A 110 -9.68 14.73 -15.56
CA PRO A 110 -8.50 14.93 -16.41
C PRO A 110 -7.15 14.99 -15.68
N SER A 111 -7.11 14.83 -14.35
CA SER A 111 -5.86 14.82 -13.57
C SER A 111 -5.18 13.46 -13.69
N ASN A 112 -3.86 13.45 -13.96
CA ASN A 112 -3.02 12.26 -13.89
C ASN A 112 -2.15 12.24 -12.61
N MET A 113 -2.53 13.04 -11.61
CA MET A 113 -1.76 13.13 -10.37
C MET A 113 -1.98 11.86 -9.55
N VAL A 114 -0.88 11.26 -9.12
CA VAL A 114 -0.89 10.16 -8.15
C VAL A 114 -0.06 10.58 -6.95
N LYS A 115 -0.67 10.48 -5.77
CA LYS A 115 0.01 10.68 -4.49
C LYS A 115 0.39 9.33 -3.90
N TYR A 116 1.59 9.25 -3.34
CA TYR A 116 2.14 8.02 -2.79
C TYR A 116 2.57 8.23 -1.36
N SER A 117 2.37 7.22 -0.51
CA SER A 117 2.94 7.18 0.83
C SER A 117 3.36 5.77 1.19
N ARG A 118 4.51 5.64 1.85
CA ARG A 118 4.99 4.38 2.44
C ARG A 118 4.73 4.43 3.95
N PHE A 119 4.32 3.31 4.51
CA PHE A 119 4.11 3.18 5.95
C PHE A 119 4.76 1.90 6.49
N THR A 120 4.97 1.89 7.81
CA THR A 120 5.49 0.74 8.55
C THR A 120 4.52 0.40 9.68
N GLY A 121 4.38 -0.90 9.96
CA GLY A 121 3.72 -1.44 11.14
C GLY A 121 4.69 -1.71 12.28
N GLU A 122 5.97 -1.37 12.12
CA GLU A 122 6.93 -1.42 13.22
C GLU A 122 6.49 -0.46 14.35
N PRO A 123 6.51 -0.92 15.61
CA PRO A 123 6.25 -0.04 16.73
C PRO A 123 7.27 1.10 16.74
N ILE A 124 6.78 2.34 16.79
CA ILE A 124 7.65 3.48 17.04
C ILE A 124 7.95 3.51 18.54
N ASP A 125 9.22 3.40 18.91
CA ASP A 125 9.64 3.68 20.29
C ASP A 125 9.38 5.17 20.57
N PRO A 126 8.50 5.53 21.52
CA PRO A 126 8.21 6.93 21.85
C PRO A 126 9.46 7.74 22.20
N ASN A 127 10.53 7.09 22.68
CA ASN A 127 11.80 7.76 23.00
C ASN A 127 12.60 8.18 21.75
N THR A 128 12.34 7.56 20.59
CA THR A 128 12.99 7.96 19.33
C THR A 128 12.35 9.19 18.67
N LEU A 129 11.10 9.53 19.03
CA LEU A 129 10.43 10.75 18.57
C LEU A 129 10.81 12.01 19.37
N ASN A 130 11.37 11.83 20.59
CA ASN A 130 11.83 12.90 21.47
C ASN A 130 13.35 13.17 21.38
N GLY A 131 14.03 12.58 20.40
CA GLY A 131 15.43 12.86 20.12
C GLY A 131 15.59 14.28 19.59
N ASN A 132 16.15 15.16 20.42
CA ASN A 132 16.55 16.54 20.09
C ASN A 132 17.15 16.67 18.67
N PRO A 133 16.92 17.79 17.95
CA PRO A 133 17.67 18.07 16.74
C PRO A 133 19.16 18.08 17.10
N LEU A 134 19.94 17.25 16.40
CA LEU A 134 21.39 17.26 16.52
C LEU A 134 21.89 18.69 16.23
N ASN A 135 22.71 19.18 17.16
CA ASN A 135 23.42 20.48 17.12
C ASN A 135 24.02 20.82 15.76
#